data_AF-A0A074WF59-F1
#
_entry.id   AF-A0A074WF59-F1
#
_cell.length_a   1.000
_cell.length_b   1.000
_cell.length_c   1.000
_cell.angle_alpha   90.00
_cell.angle_beta   90.00
_cell.angle_gamma   90.00
#
_symmetry.space_group_name_H-M   'P 1'
#
loop_
_entity.id
_entity.type
_entity.pdbx_description
1 polymer ?
#
loop_
_entity_poly.entity_id
_entity_poly.type
_entity_poly.pdbx_seq_one_letter_code
_entity_poly.pdbx_strand_id
1 'polypeptide(L)'
;RDLLQENERLKRVLRKCQEDGILEYNSLVDEYNEAVDLYGTAKKKIRKLREKNEDLKGKNENLQDEVADLEQERDGQMIRAKEKTQKIRDMVKERNDLQEKLAQVVEKTGESRVSLDYEVKQSIAASTRLDKQLGDETFRKVMDQIYERFRECFLMVRRKQEFDVRSMLSSDGYLTRFLSKRVPSWRDNTSDDKLHVCISLVSRAFTQFVNNQFVFGLPNKDPIQAAWWAWITFAENTQTPKAQQDVKRWLALTSTVLTTNYRESMLQARADSLELLLDNMKEHLETVTTLDFTDAIRRRLSDAIAPHLTTLRMLHYQEWNYKLDMMDASRKGSPVQFSRARMEGMFWEETGFVKASLFPQLCRIEEDVEVDETEEDEEDAGDGQDDRYTVICKARVAVVDAWEEDMEDAEDIDVEVKTGLESMESPERPGEDAPEKDSGEPMDVDRMSGLVGEGEAPRTPGREHSAIVIPDSLDRDEEELAYGKGWPH
;
A
#
# COMPACT_ATOMS: atom_id res chain seq x y z
N ARG A 1 154.44 -89.40 10.97
CA ARG A 1 153.66 -89.12 9.73
C ARG A 1 152.20 -88.80 10.06
N ASP A 2 151.64 -89.36 11.14
CA ASP A 2 150.20 -89.21 11.47
C ASP A 2 149.79 -87.84 12.04
N LEU A 3 150.69 -87.07 12.66
CA LEU A 3 150.39 -85.72 13.18
C LEU A 3 150.18 -84.64 12.11
N LEU A 4 150.71 -84.85 10.90
CA LEU A 4 150.56 -83.89 9.79
C LEU A 4 149.16 -83.98 9.14
N GLN A 5 148.59 -85.19 9.04
CA GLN A 5 147.23 -85.39 8.52
C GLN A 5 146.17 -84.81 9.47
N GLU A 6 146.35 -84.93 10.78
CA GLU A 6 145.38 -84.40 11.75
C GLU A 6 145.39 -82.86 11.79
N ASN A 7 146.56 -82.24 11.57
CA ASN A 7 146.68 -80.78 11.50
C ASN A 7 145.97 -80.21 10.25
N GLU A 8 146.06 -80.90 9.10
CA GLU A 8 145.30 -80.52 7.91
C GLU A 8 143.78 -80.75 8.05
N ARG A 9 143.37 -81.79 8.78
CA ARG A 9 141.96 -82.03 9.09
C ARG A 9 141.40 -80.91 9.97
N LEU A 10 142.11 -80.53 11.04
CA LEU A 10 141.70 -79.43 11.92
C LEU A 10 141.66 -78.08 11.20
N LYS A 11 142.63 -77.78 10.32
CA LYS A 11 142.60 -76.56 9.48
C LYS A 11 141.43 -76.53 8.49
N ARG A 12 140.91 -77.68 8.06
CA ARG A 12 139.70 -77.75 7.24
C ARG A 12 138.44 -77.53 8.07
N VAL A 13 138.36 -78.13 9.26
CA VAL A 13 137.24 -77.92 10.19
C VAL A 13 137.17 -76.45 10.63
N LEU A 14 138.32 -75.83 10.92
CA LEU A 14 138.38 -74.44 11.36
C LEU A 14 137.98 -73.45 10.26
N ARG A 15 138.37 -73.72 9.00
CA ARG A 15 137.91 -72.95 7.83
C ARG A 15 136.40 -73.09 7.60
N LYS A 16 135.87 -74.31 7.75
CA LYS A 16 134.44 -74.56 7.61
C LYS A 16 133.61 -73.90 8.71
N CYS A 17 134.06 -73.95 9.97
CA CYS A 17 133.43 -73.21 11.08
C CYS A 17 133.50 -71.68 10.88
N GLN A 18 134.56 -71.14 10.27
CA GLN A 18 134.65 -69.72 9.95
C GLN A 18 133.70 -69.33 8.81
N GLU A 19 133.59 -70.15 7.76
CA GLU A 19 132.67 -69.90 6.66
C GLU A 19 131.20 -70.01 7.09
N ASP A 20 130.85 -71.00 7.91
CA ASP A 20 129.49 -71.17 8.43
C ASP A 20 129.11 -70.02 9.38
N GLY A 21 130.05 -69.55 10.22
CA GLY A 21 129.82 -68.39 11.10
C GLY A 21 129.71 -67.06 10.36
N ILE A 22 130.39 -66.90 9.22
CA ILE A 22 130.25 -65.73 8.34
C ILE A 22 128.91 -65.75 7.60
N LEU A 23 128.46 -66.93 7.15
CA LEU A 23 127.15 -67.08 6.50
C LEU A 23 126.00 -66.81 7.48
N GLU A 24 126.08 -67.32 8.71
CA GLU A 24 125.07 -67.09 9.75
C GLU A 24 125.05 -65.62 10.20
N TYR A 25 126.22 -64.98 10.31
CA TYR A 25 126.30 -63.54 10.58
C TYR A 25 125.71 -62.70 9.45
N ASN A 26 126.02 -63.01 8.19
CA ASN A 26 125.47 -62.28 7.04
C ASN A 26 123.95 -62.48 6.93
N SER A 27 123.44 -63.70 7.19
CA SER A 27 121.99 -63.97 7.24
C SER A 27 121.29 -63.14 8.33
N LEU A 28 121.92 -63.03 9.52
CA LEU A 28 121.36 -62.24 10.62
C LEU A 28 121.41 -60.73 10.32
N VAL A 29 122.45 -60.27 9.62
CA VAL A 29 122.57 -58.87 9.16
C VAL A 29 121.52 -58.56 8.09
N ASP A 30 121.26 -59.47 7.16
CA ASP A 30 120.23 -59.31 6.14
C ASP A 30 118.82 -59.30 6.77
N GLU A 31 118.53 -60.21 7.72
CA GLU A 31 117.27 -60.18 8.49
C GLU A 31 117.11 -58.91 9.32
N TYR A 32 118.19 -58.41 9.92
CA TYR A 32 118.18 -57.13 10.65
C TYR A 32 117.94 -55.95 9.71
N ASN A 33 118.59 -55.92 8.54
CA ASN A 33 118.40 -54.88 7.53
C ASN A 33 116.96 -54.90 6.98
N GLU A 34 116.38 -56.07 6.73
CA GLU A 34 114.98 -56.21 6.31
C GLU A 34 114.02 -55.74 7.41
N ALA A 35 114.28 -56.07 8.68
CA ALA A 35 113.50 -55.55 9.81
C ALA A 35 113.61 -54.03 9.97
N VAL A 36 114.79 -53.44 9.71
CA VAL A 36 115.02 -51.99 9.71
C VAL A 36 114.27 -51.30 8.56
N ASP A 37 114.25 -51.89 7.37
CA ASP A 37 113.50 -51.37 6.23
C ASP A 37 111.98 -51.48 6.44
N LEU A 38 111.49 -52.57 7.02
CA LEU A 38 110.10 -52.73 7.44
C LEU A 38 109.72 -51.71 8.52
N TYR A 39 110.60 -51.45 9.49
CA TYR A 39 110.40 -50.40 10.48
C TYR A 39 110.40 -49.00 9.83
N GLY A 40 111.27 -48.75 8.85
CA GLY A 40 111.33 -47.50 8.09
C GLY A 40 110.06 -47.25 7.27
N THR A 41 109.50 -48.27 6.62
CA THR A 41 108.25 -48.18 5.87
C THR A 41 107.04 -48.02 6.80
N ALA A 42 106.99 -48.74 7.92
CA ALA A 42 105.96 -48.58 8.95
C ALA A 42 105.97 -47.17 9.55
N LYS A 43 107.17 -46.63 9.86
CA LYS A 43 107.34 -45.26 10.37
C LYS A 43 106.87 -44.21 9.37
N LYS A 44 107.16 -44.39 8.07
CA LYS A 44 106.64 -43.53 6.98
C LYS A 44 105.10 -43.60 6.90
N LYS A 45 104.50 -44.78 7.06
CA LYS A 45 103.04 -44.97 7.07
C LYS A 45 102.38 -44.33 8.29
N ILE A 46 102.97 -44.46 9.47
CA ILE A 46 102.52 -43.80 10.70
C ILE A 46 102.55 -42.27 10.53
N ARG A 47 103.62 -41.72 9.95
CA ARG A 47 103.71 -40.28 9.67
C ARG A 47 102.60 -39.81 8.73
N LYS A 48 102.39 -40.49 7.61
CA LYS A 48 101.30 -40.15 6.67
C LYS A 48 99.91 -40.26 7.32
N LEU A 49 99.70 -41.24 8.20
CA LEU A 49 98.44 -41.38 8.92
C LEU A 49 98.25 -40.27 9.95
N ARG A 50 99.32 -39.81 10.62
CA ARG A 50 99.26 -38.64 11.52
C ARG A 50 98.93 -37.36 10.77
N GLU A 51 99.61 -37.09 9.66
CA GLU A 51 99.34 -35.93 8.79
C GLU A 51 97.86 -35.94 8.33
N LYS A 52 97.35 -37.10 7.87
CA LYS A 52 95.92 -37.24 7.54
C LYS A 52 94.98 -37.03 8.72
N ASN A 53 95.37 -37.45 9.93
CA ASN A 53 94.55 -37.28 11.12
C ASN A 53 94.49 -35.81 11.54
N GLU A 54 95.60 -35.08 11.42
CA GLU A 54 95.64 -33.63 11.65
C GLU A 54 94.79 -32.89 10.61
N ASP A 55 94.89 -33.23 9.33
CA ASP A 55 94.03 -32.65 8.28
C ASP A 55 92.55 -32.91 8.52
N LEU A 56 92.18 -34.14 8.91
CA LEU A 56 90.79 -34.49 9.23
C LEU A 56 90.31 -33.78 10.49
N LYS A 57 91.18 -33.60 11.49
CA LYS A 57 90.85 -32.85 12.70
C LYS A 57 90.58 -31.38 12.38
N GLY A 58 91.45 -30.75 11.57
CA GLY A 58 91.23 -29.37 11.10
C GLY A 58 89.96 -29.22 10.27
N LYS A 59 89.62 -30.18 9.41
CA LYS A 59 88.33 -30.18 8.69
C LYS A 59 87.13 -30.34 9.61
N ASN A 60 87.26 -31.15 10.66
CA ASN A 60 86.17 -31.36 11.61
C ASN A 60 85.93 -30.12 12.48
N GLU A 61 87.01 -29.43 12.89
CA GLU A 61 86.93 -28.14 13.57
C GLU A 61 86.25 -27.09 12.67
N ASN A 62 86.67 -26.96 11.40
CA ASN A 62 86.02 -26.04 10.47
C ASN A 62 84.53 -26.35 10.22
N LEU A 63 84.16 -27.63 10.14
CA LEU A 63 82.76 -28.03 9.97
C LEU A 63 81.94 -27.77 11.24
N GLN A 64 82.55 -27.89 12.42
CA GLN A 64 81.88 -27.53 13.68
C GLN A 64 81.61 -26.02 13.75
N ASP A 65 82.56 -25.20 13.33
CA ASP A 65 82.38 -23.76 13.24
C ASP A 65 81.29 -23.39 12.22
N GLU A 66 81.28 -24.01 11.04
CA GLU A 66 80.25 -23.79 10.01
C GLU A 66 78.84 -24.21 10.49
N VAL A 67 78.74 -25.32 11.22
CA VAL A 67 77.47 -25.75 11.82
C VAL A 67 77.00 -24.74 12.88
N ALA A 68 77.90 -24.23 13.72
CA ALA A 68 77.56 -23.22 14.72
C ALA A 68 77.06 -21.91 14.08
N ASP A 69 77.71 -21.45 13.01
CA ASP A 69 77.29 -20.26 12.26
C ASP A 69 75.91 -20.45 11.61
N LEU A 70 75.65 -21.61 11.01
CA LEU A 70 74.35 -21.94 10.42
C LEU A 70 73.24 -22.07 11.46
N GLU A 71 73.54 -22.63 12.64
CA GLU A 71 72.58 -22.69 13.75
C GLU A 71 72.24 -21.28 14.26
N GLN A 72 73.24 -20.40 14.37
CA GLN A 72 73.04 -19.01 14.75
C GLN A 72 72.19 -18.26 13.72
N GLU A 73 72.44 -18.47 12.42
CA GLU A 73 71.65 -17.86 11.35
C GLU A 73 70.20 -18.37 11.36
N ARG A 74 70.00 -19.68 11.51
CA ARG A 74 68.67 -20.30 11.64
C ARG A 74 67.88 -19.68 12.79
N ASP A 75 68.51 -19.51 13.95
CA ASP A 75 67.87 -18.94 15.13
C ASP A 75 67.52 -17.47 14.92
N GLY A 76 68.43 -16.71 14.30
CA GLY A 76 68.16 -15.33 13.88
C GLY A 76 66.98 -15.22 12.90
N GLN A 77 66.89 -16.12 11.92
CA GLN A 77 65.77 -16.18 10.98
C GLN A 77 64.46 -16.59 11.66
N MET A 78 64.50 -17.54 12.61
CA MET A 78 63.31 -17.97 13.35
C MET A 78 62.74 -16.82 14.20
N ILE A 79 63.60 -16.02 14.86
CA ILE A 79 63.18 -14.86 15.64
C ILE A 79 62.51 -13.82 14.72
N ARG A 80 63.14 -13.46 13.60
CA ARG A 80 62.56 -12.52 12.61
C ARG A 80 61.24 -13.03 12.04
N ALA A 81 61.11 -14.33 11.79
CA ALA A 81 59.87 -14.94 11.32
C ALA A 81 58.75 -14.85 12.36
N LYS A 82 59.07 -15.09 13.65
CA LYS A 82 58.11 -14.92 14.76
C LYS A 82 57.65 -13.47 14.89
N GLU A 83 58.55 -12.50 14.82
CA GLU A 83 58.22 -11.07 14.86
C GLU A 83 57.31 -10.65 13.70
N LYS A 84 57.64 -11.07 12.47
CA LYS A 84 56.79 -10.79 11.29
C LYS A 84 55.42 -11.43 11.43
N THR A 85 55.35 -12.67 11.93
CA THR A 85 54.08 -13.38 12.14
C THR A 85 53.22 -12.68 13.18
N GLN A 86 53.84 -12.18 14.26
CA GLN A 86 53.12 -11.41 15.27
C GLN A 86 52.58 -10.09 14.70
N LYS A 87 53.41 -9.35 13.94
CA LYS A 87 52.98 -8.11 13.28
C LYS A 87 51.83 -8.33 12.29
N ILE A 88 51.85 -9.43 11.52
CA ILE A 88 50.74 -9.80 10.63
C ILE A 88 49.47 -10.07 11.45
N ARG A 89 49.59 -10.79 12.56
CA ARG A 89 48.46 -11.05 13.47
C ARG A 89 47.84 -9.75 14.00
N ASP A 90 48.68 -8.80 14.41
CA ASP A 90 48.23 -7.51 14.94
C ASP A 90 47.52 -6.68 13.84
N MET A 91 48.07 -6.64 12.62
CA MET A 91 47.42 -5.97 11.48
C MET A 91 46.08 -6.60 11.08
N VAL A 92 45.97 -7.94 11.13
CA VAL A 92 44.70 -8.63 10.85
C VAL A 92 43.66 -8.31 11.91
N LYS A 93 44.07 -8.22 13.18
CA LYS A 93 43.17 -7.82 14.26
C LYS A 93 42.68 -6.39 14.08
N GLU A 94 43.56 -5.45 13.79
CA GLU A 94 43.20 -4.04 13.53
C GLU A 94 42.26 -3.91 12.33
N ARG A 95 42.50 -4.65 11.24
CA ARG A 95 41.61 -4.68 10.08
C ARG A 95 40.21 -5.18 10.47
N ASN A 96 40.12 -6.25 11.25
CA ASN A 96 38.83 -6.79 11.68
C ASN A 96 38.08 -5.79 12.57
N ASP A 97 38.77 -5.14 13.52
CA ASP A 97 38.18 -4.12 14.39
C ASP A 97 37.67 -2.91 13.59
N LEU A 98 38.40 -2.48 12.55
CA LEU A 98 37.97 -1.41 11.66
C LEU A 98 36.79 -1.82 10.78
N GLN A 99 36.77 -3.05 10.30
CA GLN A 99 35.66 -3.58 9.50
C GLN A 99 34.37 -3.68 10.32
N GLU A 100 34.46 -4.08 11.59
CA GLU A 100 33.33 -4.09 12.52
C GLU A 100 32.81 -2.66 12.80
N LYS A 101 33.71 -1.70 13.07
CA LYS A 101 33.34 -0.29 13.22
C LYS A 101 32.66 0.27 11.97
N LEU A 102 33.15 -0.08 10.79
CA LEU A 102 32.54 0.35 9.52
C LEU A 102 31.13 -0.22 9.37
N ALA A 103 30.93 -1.50 9.69
CA ALA A 103 29.61 -2.13 9.65
C ALA A 103 28.62 -1.44 10.59
N GLN A 104 29.02 -1.14 11.83
CA GLN A 104 28.19 -0.41 12.80
C GLN A 104 27.84 1.01 12.33
N VAL A 105 28.78 1.74 11.70
CA VAL A 105 28.50 3.06 11.15
C VAL A 105 27.52 2.97 9.98
N VAL A 106 27.70 2.01 9.08
CA VAL A 106 26.79 1.78 7.94
C VAL A 106 25.39 1.47 8.42
N GLU A 107 25.24 0.55 9.38
CA GLU A 107 23.95 0.19 9.99
C GLU A 107 23.28 1.42 10.61
N LYS A 108 23.99 2.17 11.46
CA LYS A 108 23.46 3.38 12.10
C LYS A 108 23.07 4.48 11.10
N THR A 109 23.84 4.65 10.02
CA THR A 109 23.47 5.59 8.94
C THR A 109 22.30 5.08 8.08
N GLY A 110 22.16 3.77 7.93
CA GLY A 110 21.01 3.15 7.26
C GLY A 110 19.72 3.38 8.03
N GLU A 111 19.72 3.12 9.33
CA GLU A 111 18.59 3.39 10.23
C GLU A 111 18.22 4.88 10.26
N SER A 112 19.22 5.76 10.36
CA SER A 112 19.00 7.21 10.35
C SER A 112 18.38 7.69 9.03
N ARG A 113 18.79 7.12 7.89
CA ARG A 113 18.21 7.44 6.58
C ARG A 113 16.77 6.97 6.46
N VAL A 114 16.45 5.77 6.93
CA VAL A 114 15.07 5.25 6.92
C VAL A 114 14.17 6.10 7.82
N SER A 115 14.65 6.49 9.00
CA SER A 115 13.92 7.39 9.91
C SER A 115 13.64 8.74 9.25
N LEU A 116 14.65 9.33 8.60
CA LEU A 116 14.52 10.65 7.98
C LEU A 116 13.62 10.61 6.72
N ASP A 117 13.68 9.53 5.94
CA ASP A 117 12.77 9.33 4.80
C ASP A 117 11.33 9.11 5.25
N TYR A 118 11.11 8.40 6.36
CA TYR A 118 9.80 8.26 7.00
C TYR A 118 9.27 9.62 7.49
N GLU A 119 10.08 10.38 8.22
CA GLU A 119 9.71 11.73 8.71
C GLU A 119 9.40 12.69 7.56
N VAL A 120 10.18 12.68 6.47
CA VAL A 120 9.93 13.50 5.29
C VAL A 120 8.64 13.07 4.59
N LYS A 121 8.39 11.77 4.41
CA LYS A 121 7.13 11.28 3.85
C LYS A 121 5.93 11.64 4.72
N GLN A 122 6.08 11.55 6.04
CA GLN A 122 5.05 11.94 7.00
C GLN A 122 4.80 13.46 6.97
N SER A 123 5.86 14.27 6.90
CA SER A 123 5.78 15.73 6.80
C SER A 123 5.18 16.19 5.47
N ILE A 124 5.50 15.54 4.35
CA ILE A 124 4.91 15.85 3.04
C ILE A 124 3.43 15.45 3.04
N ALA A 125 3.09 14.27 3.58
CA ALA A 125 1.70 13.83 3.70
C ALA A 125 0.86 14.73 4.62
N ALA A 126 1.46 15.25 5.70
CA ALA A 126 0.82 16.20 6.61
C ALA A 126 0.71 17.61 6.01
N SER A 127 1.68 18.03 5.19
CA SER A 127 1.69 19.38 4.58
C SER A 127 0.83 19.50 3.32
N THR A 128 0.59 18.42 2.57
CA THR A 128 -0.19 18.47 1.32
C THR A 128 -1.66 18.12 1.51
N ARG A 129 -2.01 17.40 2.58
CA ARG A 129 -3.42 17.19 2.94
C ARG A 129 -3.96 18.45 3.59
N LEU A 130 -5.06 18.99 3.05
CA LEU A 130 -5.98 19.79 3.86
C LEU A 130 -6.33 18.90 5.07
N ASP A 131 -5.80 19.25 6.25
CA ASP A 131 -5.71 18.44 7.49
C ASP A 131 -7.07 17.93 8.05
N LYS A 132 -8.17 18.13 7.31
CA LYS A 132 -9.55 17.77 7.64
C LYS A 132 -10.31 17.13 6.46
N GLN A 133 -9.64 16.63 5.42
CA GLN A 133 -10.32 15.84 4.39
C GLN A 133 -10.88 14.56 5.01
N LEU A 134 -12.18 14.34 4.81
CA LEU A 134 -12.84 13.13 5.27
C LEU A 134 -12.91 12.17 4.08
N GLY A 135 -12.48 10.92 4.28
CA GLY A 135 -12.63 9.91 3.25
C GLY A 135 -14.11 9.61 2.99
N ASP A 136 -14.42 9.23 1.75
CA ASP A 136 -15.76 8.84 1.28
C ASP A 136 -16.47 7.83 2.20
N GLU A 137 -15.72 6.91 2.80
CA GLU A 137 -16.20 5.94 3.78
C GLU A 137 -16.86 6.59 5.00
N THR A 138 -16.36 7.74 5.45
CA THR A 138 -16.91 8.49 6.59
C THR A 138 -18.28 9.06 6.23
N PHE A 139 -18.42 9.62 5.03
CA PHE A 139 -19.70 10.14 4.57
C PHE A 139 -20.71 9.01 4.38
N ARG A 140 -20.29 7.87 3.81
CA ARG A 140 -21.14 6.68 3.67
C ARG A 140 -21.68 6.22 5.03
N LYS A 141 -20.80 6.01 6.01
CA LYS A 141 -21.20 5.63 7.38
C LYS A 141 -22.17 6.61 8.03
N VAL A 142 -21.96 7.91 7.83
CA VAL A 142 -22.85 8.96 8.35
C VAL A 142 -24.23 8.88 7.68
N MET A 143 -24.27 8.73 6.36
CA MET A 143 -25.53 8.60 5.62
C MET A 143 -26.31 7.36 6.04
N ASP A 144 -25.64 6.22 6.22
CA ASP A 144 -26.24 4.97 6.68
C ASP A 144 -26.82 5.12 8.10
N GLN A 145 -26.08 5.76 9.01
CA GLN A 145 -26.55 6.02 10.37
C GLN A 145 -27.79 6.92 10.39
N ILE A 146 -27.81 8.00 9.59
CA ILE A 146 -28.97 8.89 9.50
C ILE A 146 -30.18 8.13 8.95
N TYR A 147 -29.99 7.37 7.87
CA TYR A 147 -31.06 6.58 7.25
C TYR A 147 -31.69 5.59 8.22
N GLU A 148 -30.88 4.77 8.90
CA GLU A 148 -31.40 3.77 9.85
C GLU A 148 -32.15 4.43 11.01
N ARG A 149 -31.70 5.61 11.47
CA ARG A 149 -32.40 6.37 12.50
C ARG A 149 -33.72 6.98 12.01
N PHE A 150 -33.78 7.47 10.77
CA PHE A 150 -35.03 7.92 10.16
C PHE A 150 -36.03 6.77 10.04
N ARG A 151 -35.56 5.64 9.51
CA ARG A 151 -36.36 4.41 9.38
C ARG A 151 -36.88 3.94 10.73
N GLU A 152 -36.03 3.83 11.75
CA GLU A 152 -36.40 3.44 13.11
C GLU A 152 -37.44 4.41 13.71
N CYS A 153 -37.25 5.72 13.49
CA CYS A 153 -38.17 6.74 13.94
C CYS A 153 -39.58 6.51 13.37
N PHE A 154 -39.70 6.37 12.05
CA PHE A 154 -41.02 6.23 11.40
C PHE A 154 -41.63 4.84 11.54
N LEU A 155 -40.84 3.78 11.68
CA LEU A 155 -41.35 2.46 12.09
C LEU A 155 -42.04 2.53 13.46
N MET A 156 -41.48 3.32 14.39
CA MET A 156 -42.06 3.50 15.71
C MET A 156 -43.29 4.41 15.71
N VAL A 157 -43.30 5.45 14.88
CA VAL A 157 -44.50 6.29 14.66
C VAL A 157 -45.64 5.45 14.10
N ARG A 158 -45.38 4.71 13.01
CA ARG A 158 -46.34 3.82 12.36
C ARG A 158 -46.97 2.82 13.32
N ARG A 159 -46.20 2.28 14.27
CA ARG A 159 -46.70 1.32 15.28
C ARG A 159 -47.56 1.96 16.37
N LYS A 160 -47.45 3.27 16.60
CA LYS A 160 -48.05 3.96 17.76
C LYS A 160 -49.20 4.89 17.39
N GLN A 161 -49.20 5.42 16.17
CA GLN A 161 -50.15 6.43 15.73
C GLN A 161 -50.65 6.06 14.34
N GLU A 162 -51.96 6.00 14.21
CA GLU A 162 -52.60 5.95 12.91
C GLU A 162 -52.60 7.36 12.30
N PHE A 163 -52.19 7.44 11.04
CA PHE A 163 -52.23 8.64 10.23
C PHE A 163 -52.46 8.23 8.78
N ASP A 164 -52.93 9.16 7.96
CA ASP A 164 -53.21 8.96 6.55
C ASP A 164 -52.46 9.97 5.70
N VAL A 165 -52.16 9.58 4.46
CA VAL A 165 -51.66 10.50 3.43
C VAL A 165 -52.85 11.26 2.86
N ARG A 166 -52.80 12.60 2.89
CA ARG A 166 -53.92 13.44 2.45
C ARG A 166 -54.11 13.28 0.95
N SER A 167 -55.27 12.74 0.55
CA SER A 167 -55.62 12.53 -0.87
C SER A 167 -55.82 13.84 -1.64
N MET A 168 -56.22 14.91 -0.95
CA MET A 168 -56.27 16.27 -1.50
C MET A 168 -55.15 17.12 -0.91
N LEU A 169 -53.94 16.96 -1.45
CA LEU A 169 -52.84 17.90 -1.26
C LEU A 169 -53.29 19.27 -1.77
N SER A 170 -53.91 20.03 -0.88
CA SER A 170 -54.50 21.31 -1.20
C SER A 170 -53.34 22.26 -1.51
N SER A 171 -53.31 22.80 -2.73
CA SER A 171 -52.46 23.89 -3.22
C SER A 171 -50.97 23.64 -3.58
N ASP A 172 -50.26 22.65 -3.04
CA ASP A 172 -48.83 22.43 -3.42
C ASP A 172 -48.64 21.35 -4.50
N GLY A 173 -48.65 21.79 -5.77
CA GLY A 173 -48.37 20.93 -6.92
C GLY A 173 -46.95 20.34 -6.92
N TYR A 174 -45.99 20.96 -6.21
CA TYR A 174 -44.60 20.50 -6.19
C TYR A 174 -44.41 19.26 -5.29
N LEU A 175 -44.99 19.23 -4.09
CA LEU A 175 -44.99 18.05 -3.22
C LEU A 175 -45.72 16.87 -3.87
N THR A 176 -46.86 17.12 -4.49
CA THR A 176 -47.61 16.09 -5.24
C THR A 176 -46.75 15.49 -6.36
N ARG A 177 -46.12 16.35 -7.19
CA ARG A 177 -45.24 15.90 -8.28
C ARG A 177 -44.03 15.12 -7.76
N PHE A 178 -43.48 15.55 -6.63
CA PHE A 178 -42.39 14.83 -5.97
C PHE A 178 -42.81 13.44 -5.53
N LEU A 179 -43.95 13.29 -4.83
CA LEU A 179 -44.42 11.99 -4.35
C LEU A 179 -44.79 11.06 -5.50
N SER A 180 -45.45 11.55 -6.54
CA SER A 180 -45.74 10.74 -7.73
C SER A 180 -44.48 10.20 -8.43
N LYS A 181 -43.35 10.90 -8.33
CA LYS A 181 -42.07 10.42 -8.87
C LYS A 181 -41.33 9.48 -7.93
N ARG A 182 -41.36 9.74 -6.62
CA ARG A 182 -40.51 9.03 -5.64
C ARG A 182 -41.22 7.89 -4.92
N VAL A 183 -42.55 7.94 -4.77
CA VAL A 183 -43.37 6.89 -4.13
C VAL A 183 -44.69 6.76 -4.90
N PRO A 184 -44.72 6.17 -6.11
CA PRO A 184 -45.90 6.23 -6.99
C PRO A 184 -47.20 5.71 -6.35
N SER A 185 -47.09 4.68 -5.50
CA SER A 185 -48.19 4.08 -4.71
C SER A 185 -48.65 4.91 -3.50
N TRP A 186 -48.18 6.15 -3.34
CA TRP A 186 -48.48 6.96 -2.15
C TRP A 186 -49.99 7.17 -1.89
N ARG A 187 -50.82 7.05 -2.93
CA ARG A 187 -52.28 7.23 -2.87
C ARG A 187 -53.02 6.03 -2.29
N ASP A 188 -52.41 4.84 -2.37
CA ASP A 188 -53.01 3.59 -1.90
C ASP A 188 -53.09 3.58 -0.38
N ASN A 189 -52.27 4.42 0.27
CA ASN A 189 -52.29 4.68 1.70
C ASN A 189 -52.14 3.39 2.53
N THR A 190 -51.40 2.41 1.99
CA THR A 190 -51.06 1.19 2.73
C THR A 190 -50.11 1.53 3.88
N SER A 191 -49.99 0.62 4.85
CA SER A 191 -49.08 0.79 6.00
C SER A 191 -47.61 0.98 5.56
N ASP A 192 -47.20 0.36 4.46
CA ASP A 192 -45.85 0.51 3.92
C ASP A 192 -45.70 1.80 3.11
N ASP A 193 -46.71 2.20 2.33
CA ASP A 193 -46.65 3.48 1.59
C ASP A 193 -46.62 4.66 2.55
N LYS A 194 -47.39 4.62 3.65
CA LYS A 194 -47.32 5.61 4.74
C LYS A 194 -45.90 5.75 5.30
N LEU A 195 -45.21 4.63 5.52
CA LEU A 195 -43.82 4.63 5.97
C LEU A 195 -42.90 5.24 4.92
N HIS A 196 -43.01 4.80 3.66
CA HIS A 196 -42.19 5.27 2.56
C HIS A 196 -42.35 6.77 2.32
N VAL A 197 -43.59 7.29 2.35
CA VAL A 197 -43.90 8.72 2.23
C VAL A 197 -43.20 9.52 3.32
N CYS A 198 -43.34 9.12 4.60
CA CYS A 198 -42.70 9.82 5.70
C CYS A 198 -41.18 9.89 5.56
N ILE A 199 -40.53 8.76 5.25
CA ILE A 199 -39.07 8.71 5.06
C ILE A 199 -38.67 9.58 3.85
N SER A 200 -39.37 9.47 2.73
CA SER A 200 -39.08 10.24 1.50
C SER A 200 -39.19 11.76 1.72
N LEU A 201 -40.17 12.22 2.50
CA LEU A 201 -40.39 13.64 2.78
C LEU A 201 -39.29 14.22 3.69
N VAL A 202 -38.89 13.49 4.74
CA VAL A 202 -37.78 13.95 5.58
C VAL A 202 -36.45 13.90 4.82
N SER A 203 -36.26 12.89 3.99
CA SER A 203 -35.09 12.76 3.12
C SER A 203 -35.03 13.88 2.08
N ARG A 204 -36.17 14.34 1.56
CA ARG A 204 -36.24 15.52 0.71
C ARG A 204 -35.79 16.78 1.43
N ALA A 205 -36.35 17.05 2.61
CA ALA A 205 -35.95 18.22 3.41
C ALA A 205 -34.46 18.18 3.75
N PHE A 206 -33.95 17.00 4.12
CA PHE A 206 -32.53 16.75 4.37
C PHE A 206 -31.66 17.02 3.13
N THR A 207 -32.05 16.47 1.98
CA THR A 207 -31.36 16.66 0.70
C THR A 207 -31.27 18.14 0.33
N GLN A 208 -32.40 18.84 0.39
CA GLN A 208 -32.46 20.28 0.11
C GLN A 208 -31.57 21.07 1.07
N PHE A 209 -31.61 20.77 2.36
CA PHE A 209 -30.79 21.44 3.36
C PHE A 209 -29.29 21.24 3.14
N VAL A 210 -28.83 20.02 2.87
CA VAL A 210 -27.40 19.74 2.61
C VAL A 210 -26.95 20.42 1.31
N ASN A 211 -27.79 20.39 0.28
CA ASN A 211 -27.50 21.00 -1.02
C ASN A 211 -27.57 22.54 -1.00
N ASN A 212 -28.27 23.16 -0.04
CA ASN A 212 -28.30 24.61 0.14
C ASN A 212 -26.98 25.19 0.72
N GLN A 213 -25.96 24.35 0.94
CA GLN A 213 -24.58 24.77 1.20
C GLN A 213 -24.46 25.73 2.40
N PHE A 214 -25.07 25.40 3.55
CA PHE A 214 -24.87 26.12 4.81
C PHE A 214 -23.50 25.78 5.46
N VAL A 215 -22.42 26.15 4.78
CA VAL A 215 -21.03 25.73 5.07
C VAL A 215 -20.60 26.08 6.51
N PHE A 216 -21.02 27.25 7.01
CA PHE A 216 -20.74 27.72 8.38
C PHE A 216 -21.96 27.61 9.32
N GLY A 217 -23.07 27.04 8.84
CA GLY A 217 -24.38 27.08 9.47
C GLY A 217 -25.27 28.22 8.97
N LEU A 218 -26.38 28.45 9.67
CA LEU A 218 -27.39 29.43 9.28
C LEU A 218 -26.83 30.85 9.48
N PRO A 219 -26.96 31.75 8.49
CA PRO A 219 -26.40 33.10 8.57
C PRO A 219 -27.25 34.02 9.45
N ASN A 220 -27.16 33.83 10.77
CA ASN A 220 -27.99 34.51 11.79
C ASN A 220 -27.27 35.68 12.50
N LYS A 221 -25.93 35.69 12.52
CA LYS A 221 -25.09 36.67 13.25
C LYS A 221 -24.01 37.24 12.35
N ASP A 222 -23.61 38.48 12.61
CA ASP A 222 -22.74 39.27 11.72
C ASP A 222 -21.47 38.55 11.20
N PRO A 223 -20.66 37.84 12.03
CA PRO A 223 -19.45 37.18 11.50
C PRO A 223 -19.75 35.98 10.61
N ILE A 224 -20.82 35.24 10.91
CA ILE A 224 -21.22 34.04 10.15
C ILE A 224 -21.92 34.45 8.87
N GLN A 225 -22.79 35.45 8.95
CA GLN A 225 -23.47 36.03 7.81
C GLN A 225 -22.46 36.65 6.83
N ALA A 226 -21.47 37.40 7.31
CA ALA A 226 -20.42 37.95 6.46
C ALA A 226 -19.60 36.85 5.75
N ALA A 227 -19.23 35.78 6.48
CA ALA A 227 -18.53 34.65 5.89
C ALA A 227 -19.40 33.90 4.86
N TRP A 228 -20.69 33.75 5.11
CA TRP A 228 -21.62 33.12 4.17
C TRP A 228 -21.78 33.94 2.89
N TRP A 229 -21.95 35.26 2.99
CA TRP A 229 -22.00 36.14 1.81
C TRP A 229 -20.72 36.09 0.99
N ALA A 230 -19.55 36.18 1.65
CA ALA A 230 -18.27 36.07 0.97
C ALA A 230 -18.13 34.74 0.22
N TRP A 231 -18.57 33.63 0.84
CA TRP A 231 -18.60 32.32 0.22
C TRP A 231 -19.47 32.28 -1.04
N ILE A 232 -20.71 32.80 -1.00
CA ILE A 232 -21.60 32.87 -2.18
C ILE A 232 -20.93 33.66 -3.30
N THR A 233 -20.39 34.84 -2.99
CA THR A 233 -19.71 35.67 -3.97
C THR A 233 -18.51 34.95 -4.59
N PHE A 234 -17.78 34.14 -3.82
CA PHE A 234 -16.72 33.32 -4.38
C PHE A 234 -17.26 32.19 -5.26
N ALA A 235 -18.27 31.46 -4.82
CA ALA A 235 -18.84 30.34 -5.56
C ALA A 235 -19.37 30.76 -6.95
N GLU A 236 -20.00 31.94 -7.05
CA GLU A 236 -20.54 32.46 -8.31
C GLU A 236 -19.45 32.89 -9.32
N ASN A 237 -18.28 33.32 -8.84
CA ASN A 237 -17.22 33.91 -9.69
C ASN A 237 -16.12 32.90 -10.06
N THR A 238 -16.19 31.66 -9.58
CA THR A 238 -15.09 30.71 -9.67
C THR A 238 -15.31 29.73 -10.81
N GLN A 239 -14.62 29.96 -11.94
CA GLN A 239 -14.67 29.06 -13.11
C GLN A 239 -13.42 28.20 -13.30
N THR A 240 -12.31 28.49 -12.60
CA THR A 240 -11.05 27.75 -12.78
C THR A 240 -10.78 26.79 -11.62
N PRO A 241 -10.23 25.59 -11.87
CA PRO A 241 -9.90 24.62 -10.81
C PRO A 241 -8.98 25.21 -9.73
N LYS A 242 -8.04 26.08 -10.13
CA LYS A 242 -7.14 26.78 -9.20
C LYS A 242 -7.90 27.72 -8.26
N ALA A 243 -8.85 28.49 -8.78
CA ALA A 243 -9.64 29.39 -7.97
C ALA A 243 -10.55 28.61 -7.00
N GLN A 244 -11.08 27.45 -7.41
CA GLN A 244 -11.83 26.57 -6.51
C GLN A 244 -10.96 26.05 -5.35
N GLN A 245 -9.71 25.66 -5.61
CA GLN A 245 -8.78 25.28 -4.54
C GLN A 245 -8.53 26.41 -3.55
N ASP A 246 -8.38 27.65 -4.03
CA ASP A 246 -8.18 28.82 -3.16
C ASP A 246 -9.44 29.14 -2.33
N VAL A 247 -10.64 28.98 -2.91
CA VAL A 247 -11.92 29.08 -2.17
C VAL A 247 -12.00 28.01 -1.09
N LYS A 248 -11.61 26.76 -1.38
CA LYS A 248 -11.61 25.66 -0.40
C LYS A 248 -10.63 25.91 0.75
N ARG A 249 -9.43 26.42 0.45
CA ARG A 249 -8.46 26.85 1.47
C ARG A 249 -9.03 27.98 2.34
N TRP A 250 -9.66 28.97 1.71
CA TRP A 250 -10.30 30.07 2.41
C TRP A 250 -11.44 29.59 3.33
N LEU A 251 -12.27 28.64 2.86
CA LEU A 251 -13.32 28.01 3.67
C LEU A 251 -12.74 27.33 4.91
N ALA A 252 -11.70 26.51 4.74
CA ALA A 252 -11.07 25.79 5.85
C ALA A 252 -10.45 26.75 6.89
N LEU A 253 -9.78 27.80 6.42
CA LEU A 253 -9.19 28.84 7.28
C LEU A 253 -10.28 29.62 8.02
N THR A 254 -11.31 30.08 7.31
CA THR A 254 -12.43 30.84 7.87
C THR A 254 -13.21 30.01 8.88
N SER A 255 -13.47 28.73 8.60
CA SER A 255 -14.09 27.80 9.56
C SER A 255 -13.28 27.67 10.84
N THR A 256 -11.95 27.62 10.73
CA THR A 256 -11.04 27.54 11.89
C THR A 256 -11.06 28.86 12.68
N VAL A 257 -11.02 30.01 12.01
CA VAL A 257 -11.13 31.33 12.65
C VAL A 257 -12.46 31.50 13.37
N LEU A 258 -13.58 31.16 12.72
CA LEU A 258 -14.92 31.23 13.31
C LEU A 258 -15.06 30.29 14.50
N THR A 259 -14.51 29.07 14.42
CA THR A 259 -14.58 28.09 15.52
C THR A 259 -13.76 28.54 16.73
N THR A 260 -12.59 29.17 16.51
CA THR A 260 -11.71 29.64 17.59
C THR A 260 -12.20 30.95 18.22
N ASN A 261 -12.54 31.94 17.39
CA ASN A 261 -12.83 33.30 17.87
C ASN A 261 -14.32 33.55 18.12
N TYR A 262 -15.20 32.82 17.43
CA TYR A 262 -16.66 33.01 17.47
C TYR A 262 -17.39 31.71 17.80
N ARG A 263 -16.83 30.92 18.73
CA ARG A 263 -17.33 29.58 19.09
C ARG A 263 -18.81 29.54 19.43
N GLU A 264 -19.29 30.47 20.25
CA GLU A 264 -20.71 30.53 20.66
C GLU A 264 -21.62 30.83 19.47
N SER A 265 -21.21 31.72 18.57
CA SER A 265 -21.94 32.01 17.34
C SER A 265 -21.99 30.79 16.43
N MET A 266 -20.88 30.05 16.29
CA MET A 266 -20.84 28.80 15.50
C MET A 266 -21.75 27.71 16.08
N LEU A 267 -21.78 27.57 17.42
CA LEU A 267 -22.69 26.65 18.09
C LEU A 267 -24.15 27.05 17.89
N GLN A 268 -24.47 28.34 18.01
CA GLN A 268 -25.83 28.84 17.76
C GLN A 268 -26.24 28.63 16.30
N ALA A 269 -25.41 29.03 15.34
CA ALA A 269 -25.69 28.81 13.92
C ALA A 269 -25.86 27.32 13.58
N ARG A 270 -25.18 26.42 14.31
CA ARG A 270 -25.43 24.98 14.23
C ARG A 270 -26.81 24.59 14.76
N ALA A 271 -27.18 25.06 15.94
CA ALA A 271 -28.50 24.81 16.52
C ALA A 271 -29.62 25.33 15.62
N ASP A 272 -29.50 26.57 15.13
CA ASP A 272 -30.51 27.20 14.27
C ASP A 272 -30.64 26.50 12.92
N SER A 273 -29.54 25.96 12.38
CA SER A 273 -29.61 25.16 11.14
C SER A 273 -30.35 23.85 11.35
N LEU A 274 -30.15 23.20 12.51
CA LEU A 274 -30.85 21.98 12.86
C LEU A 274 -32.35 22.27 13.05
N GLU A 275 -32.68 23.37 13.72
CA GLU A 275 -34.05 23.81 13.92
C GLU A 275 -34.74 24.09 12.58
N LEU A 276 -34.12 24.86 11.68
CA LEU A 276 -34.65 25.10 10.33
C LEU A 276 -34.89 23.79 9.57
N LEU A 277 -33.97 22.83 9.64
CA LEU A 277 -34.14 21.53 9.00
C LEU A 277 -35.33 20.75 9.58
N LEU A 278 -35.47 20.73 10.90
CA LEU A 278 -36.59 20.06 11.58
C LEU A 278 -37.93 20.73 11.27
N ASP A 279 -37.95 22.06 11.15
CA ASP A 279 -39.15 22.82 10.78
C ASP A 279 -39.55 22.54 9.33
N ASN A 280 -38.60 22.45 8.40
CA ASN A 280 -38.88 22.03 7.02
C ASN A 280 -39.39 20.58 6.94
N MET A 281 -38.85 19.67 7.76
CA MET A 281 -39.33 18.29 7.86
C MET A 281 -40.77 18.26 8.39
N LYS A 282 -41.06 19.04 9.43
CA LYS A 282 -42.40 19.21 9.99
C LYS A 282 -43.37 19.72 8.93
N GLU A 283 -43.03 20.81 8.24
CA GLU A 283 -43.86 21.41 7.21
C GLU A 283 -44.22 20.39 6.11
N HIS A 284 -43.22 19.68 5.57
CA HIS A 284 -43.46 18.64 4.56
C HIS A 284 -44.38 17.52 5.08
N LEU A 285 -44.16 17.04 6.31
CA LEU A 285 -44.96 15.95 6.89
C LEU A 285 -46.41 16.39 7.17
N GLU A 286 -46.62 17.52 7.82
CA GLU A 286 -47.95 18.02 8.19
C GLU A 286 -48.75 18.50 6.95
N THR A 287 -48.07 18.93 5.90
CA THR A 287 -48.72 19.28 4.62
C THR A 287 -49.23 18.03 3.91
N VAL A 288 -48.45 16.95 3.89
CA VAL A 288 -48.78 15.74 3.12
C VAL A 288 -49.62 14.73 3.90
N THR A 289 -49.48 14.69 5.22
CA THR A 289 -50.07 13.64 6.05
C THR A 289 -50.96 14.25 7.14
N THR A 290 -51.78 13.41 7.77
CA THR A 290 -52.50 13.77 9.00
C THR A 290 -51.67 13.50 10.26
N LEU A 291 -50.38 13.20 10.11
CA LEU A 291 -49.48 12.94 11.22
C LEU A 291 -49.18 14.24 11.98
N ASP A 292 -49.44 14.22 13.29
CA ASP A 292 -49.00 15.29 14.19
C ASP A 292 -47.49 15.21 14.43
N PHE A 293 -46.76 16.28 14.12
CA PHE A 293 -45.32 16.32 14.36
C PHE A 293 -45.00 16.57 15.83
N THR A 294 -45.08 15.51 16.64
CA THR A 294 -44.85 15.58 18.09
C THR A 294 -43.40 15.87 18.47
N ASP A 295 -43.19 16.38 19.69
CA ASP A 295 -41.85 16.58 20.28
C ASP A 295 -41.01 15.29 20.30
N ALA A 296 -41.65 14.13 20.41
CA ALA A 296 -40.96 12.84 20.38
C ALA A 296 -40.35 12.56 19.00
N ILE A 297 -41.07 12.89 17.92
CA ILE A 297 -40.57 12.79 16.55
C ILE A 297 -39.45 13.81 16.35
N ARG A 298 -39.67 15.07 16.74
CA ARG A 298 -38.67 16.15 16.66
C ARG A 298 -37.36 15.77 17.35
N ARG A 299 -37.41 15.25 18.58
CA ARG A 299 -36.23 14.81 19.33
C ARG A 299 -35.52 13.65 18.64
N ARG A 300 -36.23 12.64 18.15
CA ARG A 300 -35.62 11.50 17.44
C ARG A 300 -34.92 11.91 16.15
N LEU A 301 -35.54 12.79 15.37
CA LEU A 301 -34.92 13.32 14.15
C LEU A 301 -33.72 14.23 14.49
N SER A 302 -33.84 15.05 15.55
CA SER A 302 -32.72 15.83 16.08
C SER A 302 -31.55 14.93 16.48
N ASP A 303 -31.79 13.89 17.27
CA ASP A 303 -30.77 12.94 17.73
C ASP A 303 -30.15 12.16 16.56
N ALA A 304 -30.91 11.92 15.50
CA ALA A 304 -30.42 11.30 14.27
C ALA A 304 -29.45 12.21 13.49
N ILE A 305 -29.71 13.52 13.42
CA ILE A 305 -28.99 14.43 12.52
C ILE A 305 -27.88 15.20 13.26
N ALA A 306 -28.15 15.64 14.49
CA ALA A 306 -27.28 16.54 15.23
C ALA A 306 -25.83 16.06 15.34
N PRO A 307 -25.53 14.77 15.65
CA PRO A 307 -24.16 14.28 15.75
C PRO A 307 -23.38 14.41 14.43
N HIS A 308 -24.09 14.37 13.30
CA HIS A 308 -23.52 14.26 11.97
C HIS A 308 -23.46 15.59 11.20
N LEU A 309 -24.10 16.65 11.69
CA LEU A 309 -24.13 17.96 11.02
C LEU A 309 -22.75 18.51 10.67
N THR A 310 -21.76 18.34 11.55
CA THR A 310 -20.39 18.79 11.26
C THR A 310 -19.83 18.05 10.06
N THR A 311 -19.96 16.73 10.02
CA THR A 311 -19.51 15.90 8.90
C THR A 311 -20.25 16.26 7.60
N LEU A 312 -21.57 16.45 7.65
CA LEU A 312 -22.34 16.84 6.46
C LEU A 312 -21.92 18.21 5.92
N ARG A 313 -21.59 19.17 6.78
CA ARG A 313 -21.02 20.45 6.35
C ARG A 313 -19.65 20.28 5.72
N MET A 314 -18.84 19.34 6.22
CA MET A 314 -17.52 19.04 5.68
C MET A 314 -17.54 18.57 4.22
N LEU A 315 -18.69 18.12 3.68
CA LEU A 315 -18.86 17.83 2.24
C LEU A 315 -18.44 19.02 1.37
N HIS A 316 -18.81 20.23 1.77
CA HIS A 316 -18.53 21.46 1.02
C HIS A 316 -17.07 21.94 1.14
N TYR A 317 -16.29 21.33 2.03
CA TYR A 317 -14.86 21.62 2.24
C TYR A 317 -13.97 20.60 1.53
N GLN A 318 -14.54 19.53 0.96
CA GLN A 318 -13.76 18.52 0.27
C GLN A 318 -13.25 19.02 -1.07
N GLU A 319 -12.18 18.39 -1.55
CA GLU A 319 -11.58 18.68 -2.85
C GLU A 319 -12.53 18.40 -4.02
N TRP A 320 -13.43 17.43 -3.86
CA TRP A 320 -14.48 17.13 -4.82
C TRP A 320 -15.79 17.85 -4.49
N ASN A 321 -16.63 18.07 -5.50
CA ASN A 321 -17.96 18.64 -5.30
C ASN A 321 -18.95 17.51 -5.07
N TYR A 322 -19.66 17.57 -3.96
CA TYR A 322 -20.63 16.56 -3.58
C TYR A 322 -22.05 17.11 -3.64
N LYS A 323 -23.00 16.25 -4.02
CA LYS A 323 -24.42 16.56 -4.02
C LYS A 323 -25.21 15.36 -3.53
N LEU A 324 -26.26 15.63 -2.76
CA LEU A 324 -27.26 14.62 -2.44
C LEU A 324 -28.34 14.62 -3.52
N ASP A 325 -28.69 13.44 -4.02
CA ASP A 325 -29.72 13.28 -5.03
C ASP A 325 -30.68 12.15 -4.67
N MET A 326 -31.98 12.40 -4.82
CA MET A 326 -33.00 11.37 -4.65
C MET A 326 -33.18 10.65 -5.99
N MET A 327 -33.40 9.33 -5.98
CA MET A 327 -33.61 8.54 -7.19
C MET A 327 -35.09 8.48 -7.57
N ASP A 328 -35.43 8.53 -8.86
CA ASP A 328 -36.83 8.45 -9.28
C ASP A 328 -37.26 6.99 -9.15
N ALA A 329 -38.46 6.77 -8.58
CA ALA A 329 -39.11 5.48 -8.57
C ALA A 329 -39.97 5.29 -9.83
N SER A 330 -40.47 6.40 -10.40
CA SER A 330 -41.18 6.44 -11.67
C SER A 330 -40.68 7.57 -12.56
N ARG A 331 -40.45 7.26 -13.84
CA ARG A 331 -40.09 8.21 -14.89
C ARG A 331 -41.17 8.18 -15.98
N LYS A 332 -41.83 9.33 -16.17
CA LYS A 332 -42.96 9.47 -17.12
C LYS A 332 -44.10 8.45 -16.90
N GLY A 333 -44.32 8.01 -15.65
CA GLY A 333 -45.34 7.02 -15.31
C GLY A 333 -44.83 5.58 -15.28
N SER A 334 -43.75 5.27 -16.00
CA SER A 334 -43.13 3.94 -15.99
C SER A 334 -42.26 3.74 -14.74
N PRO A 335 -42.24 2.54 -14.16
CA PRO A 335 -41.37 2.22 -13.03
C PRO A 335 -39.90 2.25 -13.45
N VAL A 336 -39.04 2.66 -12.52
CA VAL A 336 -37.59 2.62 -12.73
C VAL A 336 -37.06 1.26 -12.30
N GLN A 337 -36.26 0.63 -13.16
CA GLN A 337 -35.61 -0.64 -12.83
C GLN A 337 -34.55 -0.44 -11.74
N PHE A 338 -34.47 -1.39 -10.82
CA PHE A 338 -33.45 -1.40 -9.77
C PHE A 338 -32.04 -1.55 -10.38
N SER A 339 -31.13 -0.66 -10.00
CA SER A 339 -29.73 -0.71 -10.41
C SER A 339 -28.81 -0.91 -9.22
N ARG A 340 -28.18 -2.09 -9.10
CA ARG A 340 -27.24 -2.43 -8.01
C ARG A 340 -26.04 -1.48 -7.93
N ALA A 341 -25.68 -0.81 -9.03
CA ALA A 341 -24.58 0.15 -9.04
C ALA A 341 -24.93 1.43 -8.27
N ARG A 342 -26.18 1.90 -8.37
CA ARG A 342 -26.63 3.20 -7.83
C ARG A 342 -27.52 3.09 -6.60
N MET A 343 -28.17 1.95 -6.43
CA MET A 343 -29.23 1.74 -5.45
C MET A 343 -28.89 0.57 -4.52
N GLU A 344 -29.42 0.66 -3.31
CA GLU A 344 -29.41 -0.41 -2.33
C GLU A 344 -30.85 -0.64 -1.85
N GLY A 345 -31.36 -1.85 -2.14
CA GLY A 345 -32.71 -2.27 -1.78
C GLY A 345 -32.85 -2.45 -0.28
N MET A 346 -34.00 -2.07 0.26
CA MET A 346 -34.41 -2.51 1.59
C MET A 346 -34.68 -4.01 1.54
N PHE A 347 -33.89 -4.83 2.25
CA PHE A 347 -34.03 -6.30 2.35
C PHE A 347 -33.24 -7.13 1.32
N TRP A 348 -32.17 -6.57 0.76
CA TRP A 348 -31.19 -7.28 -0.08
C TRP A 348 -31.71 -7.70 -1.46
N GLU A 349 -32.78 -7.09 -1.98
CA GLU A 349 -33.22 -7.38 -3.35
C GLU A 349 -32.11 -7.01 -4.34
N GLU A 350 -31.82 -7.93 -5.25
CA GLU A 350 -30.78 -7.75 -6.27
C GLU A 350 -31.34 -7.29 -7.62
N THR A 351 -32.65 -7.45 -7.85
CA THR A 351 -33.37 -7.15 -9.09
C THR A 351 -34.80 -6.73 -8.79
N GLY A 352 -35.46 -6.06 -9.74
CA GLY A 352 -36.88 -5.67 -9.64
C GLY A 352 -37.12 -4.23 -10.04
N PHE A 353 -38.26 -3.70 -9.66
CA PHE A 353 -38.65 -2.31 -9.90
C PHE A 353 -38.66 -1.50 -8.61
N VAL A 354 -38.24 -0.24 -8.70
CA VAL A 354 -38.23 0.67 -7.56
C VAL A 354 -39.66 1.06 -7.21
N LYS A 355 -40.14 0.58 -6.06
CA LYS A 355 -41.44 0.97 -5.48
C LYS A 355 -41.38 2.35 -4.83
N ALA A 356 -40.29 2.64 -4.12
CA ALA A 356 -40.13 3.91 -3.41
C ALA A 356 -38.66 4.32 -3.29
N SER A 357 -38.38 5.61 -3.45
CA SER A 357 -37.07 6.21 -3.14
C SER A 357 -37.10 6.82 -1.75
N LEU A 358 -36.33 6.23 -0.84
CA LEU A 358 -36.44 6.50 0.58
C LEU A 358 -35.36 7.45 1.07
N PHE A 359 -34.12 7.32 0.58
CA PHE A 359 -33.00 8.12 1.04
C PHE A 359 -32.09 8.48 -0.14
N PRO A 360 -31.51 9.70 -0.16
CA PRO A 360 -30.71 10.15 -1.29
C PRO A 360 -29.41 9.35 -1.40
N GLN A 361 -28.91 9.24 -2.63
CA GLN A 361 -27.51 8.90 -2.89
C GLN A 361 -26.62 10.12 -2.64
N LEU A 362 -25.36 9.85 -2.29
CA LEU A 362 -24.29 10.85 -2.30
C LEU A 362 -23.50 10.70 -3.60
N CYS A 363 -23.54 11.73 -4.43
CA CYS A 363 -22.84 11.78 -5.70
C CYS A 363 -21.64 12.73 -5.59
N ARG A 364 -20.52 12.30 -6.17
CA ARG A 364 -19.35 13.13 -6.44
C ARG A 364 -19.45 13.61 -7.88
N ILE A 365 -19.58 14.91 -8.08
CA ILE A 365 -19.65 15.54 -9.39
C ILE A 365 -18.24 15.58 -9.97
N GLU A 366 -18.07 15.05 -11.18
CA GLU A 366 -16.80 15.10 -11.90
C GLU A 366 -16.73 16.44 -12.64
N GLU A 367 -15.69 17.23 -12.38
CA GLU A 367 -15.46 18.51 -13.05
C GLU A 367 -14.96 18.23 -14.46
N ASP A 368 -15.84 18.46 -15.45
CA ASP A 368 -15.56 18.59 -16.87
C ASP A 368 -14.57 17.58 -17.46
N VAL A 369 -15.08 16.40 -17.81
CA VAL A 369 -14.74 15.90 -19.15
C VAL A 369 -15.45 16.88 -20.08
N GLU A 370 -14.70 17.71 -20.82
CA GLU A 370 -15.25 18.51 -21.92
C GLU A 370 -15.98 17.53 -22.85
N VAL A 371 -17.29 17.40 -22.68
CA VAL A 371 -18.13 16.61 -23.57
C VAL A 371 -18.21 17.45 -24.82
N ASP A 372 -17.45 17.06 -25.84
CA ASP A 372 -17.48 17.65 -27.17
C ASP A 372 -18.96 17.73 -27.59
N GLU A 373 -19.51 18.94 -27.70
CA GLU A 373 -20.95 19.21 -27.93
C GLU A 373 -21.42 18.76 -29.33
N THR A 374 -20.71 17.86 -30.00
CA THR A 374 -20.88 17.50 -31.41
C THR A 374 -21.73 16.26 -31.68
N GLU A 375 -22.26 15.57 -30.67
CA GLU A 375 -23.12 14.39 -30.88
C GLU A 375 -24.56 14.66 -30.41
N GLU A 376 -25.34 15.37 -31.25
CA GLU A 376 -26.77 15.66 -31.08
C GLU A 376 -27.70 14.47 -31.47
N ASP A 377 -27.24 13.22 -31.43
CA ASP A 377 -28.09 12.06 -31.75
C ASP A 377 -28.83 11.56 -30.50
N GLU A 378 -29.82 12.34 -30.04
CA GLU A 378 -30.62 12.16 -28.82
C GLU A 378 -31.73 11.06 -28.87
N GLU A 379 -31.80 10.19 -29.88
CA GLU A 379 -33.02 9.39 -30.07
C GLU A 379 -33.02 7.95 -29.52
N ASP A 380 -31.93 7.42 -28.94
CA ASP A 380 -31.95 6.04 -28.41
C ASP A 380 -31.14 5.84 -27.12
N ALA A 381 -31.31 6.76 -26.15
CA ALA A 381 -30.70 6.68 -24.82
C ALA A 381 -31.42 5.65 -23.92
N GLY A 382 -31.28 4.37 -24.27
CA GLY A 382 -31.47 3.26 -23.34
C GLY A 382 -30.52 3.44 -22.16
N ASP A 383 -31.09 3.66 -20.98
CA ASP A 383 -30.38 3.94 -19.73
C ASP A 383 -29.37 5.09 -19.81
N GLY A 384 -29.89 6.31 -20.00
CA GLY A 384 -29.15 7.58 -19.86
C GLY A 384 -28.38 7.68 -18.54
N GLN A 385 -27.20 7.06 -18.54
CA GLN A 385 -26.22 7.03 -17.49
C GLN A 385 -25.52 8.37 -17.56
N ASP A 386 -25.98 9.34 -16.76
CA ASP A 386 -25.24 10.59 -16.57
C ASP A 386 -23.85 10.21 -16.05
N ASP A 387 -22.86 10.15 -16.94
CA ASP A 387 -21.44 9.91 -16.65
C ASP A 387 -20.81 11.09 -15.88
N ARG A 388 -21.61 12.11 -15.59
CA ARG A 388 -21.22 13.34 -14.90
C ARG A 388 -20.98 13.18 -13.40
N TYR A 389 -21.22 12.00 -12.82
CA TYR A 389 -21.00 11.80 -11.39
C TYR A 389 -20.66 10.35 -10.98
N THR A 390 -19.75 10.23 -10.01
CA THR A 390 -19.49 8.97 -9.29
C THR A 390 -20.45 8.82 -8.11
N VAL A 391 -21.10 7.66 -7.95
CA VAL A 391 -21.91 7.36 -6.74
C VAL A 391 -21.00 6.89 -5.60
N ILE A 392 -21.01 7.62 -4.49
CA ILE A 392 -20.19 7.35 -3.30
C ILE A 392 -20.97 6.59 -2.23
N CYS A 393 -22.23 6.97 -2.05
CA CYS A 393 -23.21 6.28 -1.22
C CYS A 393 -24.46 6.02 -2.07
N LYS A 394 -24.90 4.77 -2.11
CA LYS A 394 -26.06 4.36 -2.91
C LYS A 394 -27.35 4.93 -2.32
N ALA A 395 -28.32 5.17 -3.19
CA ALA A 395 -29.66 5.57 -2.77
C ALA A 395 -30.36 4.39 -2.09
N ARG A 396 -31.16 4.68 -1.05
CA ARG A 396 -31.97 3.64 -0.39
C ARG A 396 -33.33 3.58 -1.05
N VAL A 397 -33.72 2.41 -1.52
CA VAL A 397 -34.98 2.20 -2.25
C VAL A 397 -35.74 1.00 -1.71
N ALA A 398 -37.07 1.02 -1.83
CA ALA A 398 -37.90 -0.16 -1.71
C ALA A 398 -38.05 -0.79 -3.10
N VAL A 399 -37.90 -2.11 -3.22
CA VAL A 399 -37.96 -2.84 -4.48
C VAL A 399 -39.17 -3.79 -4.46
N VAL A 400 -39.74 -4.09 -5.62
CA VAL A 400 -40.74 -5.13 -5.82
C VAL A 400 -40.30 -6.02 -6.98
N ASP A 401 -40.41 -7.33 -6.81
CA ASP A 401 -39.90 -8.35 -7.75
C ASP A 401 -40.64 -8.34 -9.10
N ALA A 402 -41.95 -8.10 -9.08
CA ALA A 402 -42.79 -8.00 -10.27
C ALA A 402 -43.69 -6.77 -10.17
N TRP A 403 -43.69 -5.93 -11.21
CA TRP A 403 -44.79 -5.01 -11.41
C TRP A 403 -45.96 -5.87 -11.89
N GLU A 404 -46.93 -6.15 -11.01
CA GLU A 404 -48.19 -6.76 -11.45
C GLU A 404 -48.84 -5.77 -12.43
N GLU A 405 -49.01 -6.21 -13.69
CA GLU A 405 -49.61 -5.46 -14.81
C GLU A 405 -51.12 -5.21 -14.60
N ASP A 406 -51.56 -4.89 -13.38
CA ASP A 406 -52.96 -4.55 -13.07
C ASP A 406 -53.36 -3.16 -13.63
N MET A 407 -52.57 -2.57 -14.55
CA MET A 407 -52.90 -1.36 -15.29
C MET A 407 -53.43 -1.62 -16.72
N GLU A 408 -53.65 -2.87 -17.13
CA GLU A 408 -54.31 -3.15 -18.42
C GLU A 408 -55.82 -2.80 -18.44
N ASP A 409 -56.46 -2.54 -17.29
CA ASP A 409 -57.90 -2.27 -17.22
C ASP A 409 -58.30 -0.77 -17.27
N ALA A 410 -57.35 0.15 -17.50
CA ALA A 410 -57.64 1.59 -17.52
C ALA A 410 -57.92 2.17 -18.93
N GLU A 411 -57.81 1.37 -20.00
CA GLU A 411 -58.01 1.84 -21.38
C GLU A 411 -59.48 1.80 -21.87
N ASP A 412 -60.42 1.23 -21.11
CA ASP A 412 -61.83 1.09 -21.54
C ASP A 412 -62.80 2.11 -20.88
N ILE A 413 -62.36 3.34 -20.60
CA ILE A 413 -63.32 4.44 -20.46
C ILE A 413 -63.59 5.01 -21.85
N ASP A 414 -64.51 4.34 -22.55
CA ASP A 414 -65.25 4.84 -23.71
C ASP A 414 -65.90 6.19 -23.35
N VAL A 415 -65.15 7.28 -23.53
CA VAL A 415 -65.76 8.59 -23.70
C VAL A 415 -66.34 8.58 -25.11
N GLU A 416 -67.64 8.27 -25.23
CA GLU A 416 -68.46 8.55 -26.41
C GLU A 416 -68.39 10.05 -26.72
N VAL A 417 -67.32 10.49 -27.38
CA VAL A 417 -67.26 11.77 -28.07
C VAL A 417 -68.01 11.57 -29.39
N LYS A 418 -69.29 11.95 -29.38
CA LYS A 418 -70.05 12.22 -30.60
C LYS A 418 -69.40 13.36 -31.38
N THR A 419 -68.45 13.03 -32.24
CA THR A 419 -68.00 13.88 -33.35
C THR A 419 -68.40 13.22 -34.65
N GLY A 420 -69.60 13.55 -35.12
CA GLY A 420 -69.94 13.42 -36.53
C GLY A 420 -69.32 14.60 -37.27
N LEU A 421 -68.29 14.34 -38.07
CA LEU A 421 -67.84 15.23 -39.14
C LEU A 421 -67.05 14.43 -40.17
N GLU A 422 -67.81 14.01 -41.17
CA GLU A 422 -67.51 13.92 -42.61
C GLU A 422 -66.05 13.93 -43.08
N SER A 423 -65.68 12.78 -43.64
CA SER A 423 -64.86 12.53 -44.83
C SER A 423 -64.31 13.72 -45.64
N MET A 424 -63.00 13.71 -45.88
CA MET A 424 -62.34 14.02 -47.16
C MET A 424 -61.02 13.24 -47.19
N GLU A 425 -60.94 12.15 -47.95
CA GLU A 425 -60.37 12.06 -49.30
C GLU A 425 -58.84 12.32 -49.36
N SER A 426 -58.15 11.25 -49.75
CA SER A 426 -56.72 11.11 -50.06
C SER A 426 -56.22 12.13 -51.10
N PRO A 427 -54.90 12.23 -51.31
CA PRO A 427 -54.37 11.39 -52.39
C PRO A 427 -53.00 10.78 -52.13
N GLU A 428 -52.88 9.56 -52.67
CA GLU A 428 -51.66 8.86 -53.04
C GLU A 428 -50.72 9.72 -53.89
N ARG A 429 -49.41 9.46 -53.83
CA ARG A 429 -48.54 9.26 -55.01
C ARG A 429 -47.09 8.86 -54.60
N PRO A 430 -46.27 8.34 -55.54
CA PRO A 430 -45.54 7.09 -55.36
C PRO A 430 -44.02 7.18 -55.61
N GLY A 431 -43.32 6.10 -55.28
CA GLY A 431 -42.35 5.46 -56.17
C GLY A 431 -40.93 6.05 -56.32
N GLU A 432 -40.04 5.14 -56.74
CA GLU A 432 -38.67 5.33 -57.26
C GLU A 432 -37.58 5.51 -56.20
N ASP A 433 -36.38 4.94 -56.30
CA ASP A 433 -35.78 3.84 -57.07
C ASP A 433 -34.38 3.63 -56.45
N ALA A 434 -33.83 2.42 -56.57
CA ALA A 434 -32.47 2.05 -56.15
C ALA A 434 -31.37 2.83 -56.92
N PRO A 435 -30.06 2.77 -56.55
CA PRO A 435 -29.28 1.57 -56.91
C PRO A 435 -28.10 1.19 -55.97
N GLU A 436 -27.73 -0.09 -56.10
CA GLU A 436 -26.46 -0.72 -55.71
C GLU A 436 -25.22 -0.08 -56.39
N LYS A 437 -24.07 -0.13 -55.70
CA LYS A 437 -22.67 -0.17 -56.19
C LYS A 437 -21.84 -0.72 -55.03
N ASP A 438 -21.29 -1.93 -55.02
CA ASP A 438 -20.32 -2.61 -55.90
C ASP A 438 -18.89 -2.03 -55.93
N SER A 439 -17.96 -2.96 -55.73
CA SER A 439 -16.52 -3.00 -56.03
C SER A 439 -15.52 -2.34 -55.09
N GLY A 440 -14.58 -3.13 -54.55
CA GLY A 440 -13.37 -2.64 -53.90
C GLY A 440 -12.57 -3.66 -53.08
N GLU A 441 -12.05 -4.69 -53.73
CA GLU A 441 -11.15 -5.73 -53.20
C GLU A 441 -9.74 -5.22 -52.70
N PRO A 442 -8.93 -6.08 -52.05
CA PRO A 442 -7.90 -5.72 -51.06
C PRO A 442 -6.48 -5.55 -51.66
N MET A 443 -5.54 -5.06 -50.84
CA MET A 443 -4.11 -5.30 -51.04
C MET A 443 -3.35 -5.54 -49.72
N ASP A 444 -2.94 -6.81 -49.55
CA ASP A 444 -1.64 -7.17 -49.00
C ASP A 444 -0.53 -6.69 -49.95
N VAL A 445 0.57 -6.11 -49.44
CA VAL A 445 1.95 -6.48 -49.82
C VAL A 445 2.97 -6.04 -48.76
N ASP A 446 3.77 -7.01 -48.35
CA ASP A 446 5.10 -6.99 -47.74
C ASP A 446 5.96 -5.71 -47.85
N ARG A 447 6.64 -5.38 -46.74
CA ARG A 447 8.11 -5.13 -46.75
C ARG A 447 8.69 -5.24 -45.33
N MET A 448 9.25 -6.40 -44.99
CA MET A 448 10.70 -6.70 -45.02
C MET A 448 11.61 -5.75 -44.21
N SER A 449 11.98 -6.25 -43.03
CA SER A 449 13.35 -6.65 -42.62
C SER A 449 14.45 -5.60 -42.36
N GLY A 450 15.16 -5.83 -41.25
CA GLY A 450 16.47 -5.26 -40.94
C GLY A 450 16.67 -5.02 -39.43
N LEU A 451 16.90 -6.07 -38.64
CA LEU A 451 18.21 -6.52 -38.16
C LEU A 451 18.81 -5.69 -36.99
N VAL A 452 19.37 -6.47 -36.05
CA VAL A 452 20.45 -6.16 -35.09
C VAL A 452 20.01 -6.05 -33.63
N GLY A 453 20.53 -6.98 -32.81
CA GLY A 453 20.77 -6.77 -31.39
C GLY A 453 20.53 -7.97 -30.50
N GLU A 454 21.34 -9.02 -30.63
CA GLU A 454 21.54 -9.99 -29.55
C GLU A 454 22.07 -9.26 -28.32
N GLY A 455 21.31 -9.30 -27.23
CA GLY A 455 21.70 -8.80 -25.92
C GLY A 455 21.14 -9.72 -24.85
N GLU A 456 21.96 -10.66 -24.39
CA GLU A 456 21.67 -11.53 -23.27
C GLU A 456 21.32 -10.70 -22.02
N ALA A 457 20.05 -10.79 -21.60
CA ALA A 457 19.61 -10.27 -20.31
C ALA A 457 19.86 -11.33 -19.22
N PRO A 458 20.44 -10.96 -18.06
CA PRO A 458 20.72 -11.89 -16.98
C PRO A 458 19.42 -12.37 -16.33
N ARG A 459 19.35 -13.69 -16.12
CA ARG A 459 18.28 -14.39 -15.41
C ARG A 459 18.15 -13.85 -13.98
N THR A 460 17.01 -13.26 -13.67
CA THR A 460 16.54 -13.02 -12.30
C THR A 460 16.22 -14.36 -11.62
N PRO A 461 16.72 -14.63 -10.41
CA PRO A 461 16.34 -15.81 -9.65
C PRO A 461 14.91 -15.64 -9.10
N GLY A 462 14.17 -16.74 -9.14
CA GLY A 462 12.77 -16.84 -8.72
C GLY A 462 12.55 -16.38 -7.28
N ARG A 463 11.52 -15.55 -7.12
CA ARG A 463 11.02 -15.12 -5.81
C ARG A 463 10.05 -16.20 -5.34
N GLU A 464 10.56 -17.13 -4.53
CA GLU A 464 9.73 -18.08 -3.80
C GLU A 464 8.82 -17.31 -2.84
N HIS A 465 7.51 -17.56 -2.96
CA HIS A 465 6.50 -17.04 -2.05
C HIS A 465 6.60 -17.79 -0.71
N SER A 466 7.37 -17.25 0.24
CA SER A 466 7.21 -17.61 1.65
C SER A 466 6.00 -16.85 2.20
N ALA A 467 4.95 -17.60 2.54
CA ALA A 467 3.81 -17.10 3.29
C ALA A 467 4.29 -16.55 4.63
N ILE A 468 4.08 -15.25 4.85
CA ILE A 468 4.25 -14.62 6.16
C ILE A 468 3.07 -15.08 7.02
N VAL A 469 3.34 -16.04 7.90
CA VAL A 469 2.45 -16.40 9.01
C VAL A 469 2.60 -15.29 10.05
N ILE A 470 1.54 -14.51 10.26
CA ILE A 470 1.43 -13.55 11.35
C ILE A 470 1.06 -14.34 12.61
N PRO A 471 1.89 -14.36 13.67
CA PRO A 471 1.50 -14.95 14.93
C PRO A 471 0.49 -14.04 15.63
N ASP A 472 -0.69 -14.61 15.86
CA ASP A 472 -1.79 -14.05 16.63
C ASP A 472 -1.48 -14.27 18.12
N SER A 473 -0.81 -13.31 18.75
CA SER A 473 -0.69 -13.26 20.21
C SER A 473 -0.22 -11.87 20.64
N LEU A 474 -1.16 -11.02 21.03
CA LEU A 474 -0.89 -9.99 22.01
C LEU A 474 -1.95 -10.08 23.11
N ASP A 475 -1.41 -10.34 24.28
CA ASP A 475 -2.10 -10.67 25.51
C ASP A 475 -3.02 -9.54 25.96
N ARG A 476 -4.22 -9.94 26.34
CA ARG A 476 -5.29 -9.08 26.83
C ARG A 476 -5.47 -9.33 28.32
N ASP A 477 -4.41 -9.11 29.10
CA ASP A 477 -4.42 -9.25 30.55
C ASP A 477 -3.67 -8.07 31.18
N GLU A 478 -4.22 -6.85 31.09
CA GLU A 478 -3.82 -5.72 31.95
C GLU A 478 -4.86 -4.57 31.87
N GLU A 479 -6.13 -4.88 32.17
CA GLU A 479 -7.14 -3.85 32.40
C GLU A 479 -8.13 -4.24 33.51
N GLU A 480 -7.59 -4.71 34.64
CA GLU A 480 -8.28 -4.67 35.93
C GLU A 480 -7.36 -3.95 36.92
N LEU A 481 -7.87 -2.86 37.51
CA LEU A 481 -7.47 -2.16 38.75
C LEU A 481 -7.34 -0.64 38.57
N ALA A 482 -8.44 0.06 38.30
CA ALA A 482 -8.50 1.51 38.55
C ALA A 482 -9.91 2.10 38.74
N TYR A 483 -10.82 1.43 39.45
CA TYR A 483 -12.02 2.11 39.98
C TYR A 483 -12.31 1.68 41.41
N GLY A 484 -11.72 2.41 42.35
CA GLY A 484 -11.97 2.20 43.77
C GLY A 484 -11.19 3.14 44.65
N LYS A 485 -11.65 4.39 44.77
CA LYS A 485 -11.67 5.18 46.02
C LYS A 485 -12.19 6.59 45.74
N GLY A 486 -13.41 6.83 46.22
CA GLY A 486 -13.92 8.18 46.41
C GLY A 486 -13.06 8.95 47.40
N TRP A 487 -13.07 10.27 47.26
CA TRP A 487 -12.62 11.20 48.29
C TRP A 487 -13.73 12.22 48.58
N PRO A 488 -13.94 12.57 49.84
CA PRO A 488 -14.98 13.49 50.28
C PRO A 488 -14.48 14.94 50.27
N HIS A 489 -15.29 15.86 49.75
CA HIS A 489 -15.77 17.06 50.46
C HIS A 489 -16.66 17.92 49.57
#